data_AF-A0A3A8W2J4-F1
#
_entry.id   AF-A0A3A8W2J4-F1
#
_cell.length_a   1.000
_cell.length_b   1.000
_cell.length_c   1.000
_cell.angle_alpha   90.00
_cell.angle_beta   90.00
_cell.angle_gamma   90.00
#
_symmetry.space_group_name_H-M   'P 1'
#
loop_
_entity.id
_entity.type
_entity.pdbx_description
1 polymer ?
#
loop_
_entity_poly.entity_id
_entity_poly.type
_entity_poly.pdbx_seq_one_letter_code
_entity_poly.pdbx_strand_id
1 'polypeptide(L)' 'MKLATFSFVLHKDDKAIPFEELSEEEQEEYKKKFTLDFTDSIMWARGYQRVRKDIHNSKSRSAET' A
#
# COMPACT_ATOMS: atom_id res chain seq x y z
N MET A 1 13.54 24.33 -3.25
CA MET A 1 12.43 23.99 -2.33
C MET A 1 12.99 23.09 -1.24
N LYS A 2 12.72 23.35 0.04
CA LYS A 2 12.99 22.38 1.10
C LYS A 2 11.87 21.34 1.05
N LEU A 3 12.20 20.08 0.77
CA LEU A 3 11.25 18.97 0.88
C LEU A 3 10.78 18.93 2.33
N ALA A 4 9.48 18.99 2.59
CA ALA A 4 8.96 18.74 3.92
C ALA A 4 9.30 17.29 4.30
N THR A 5 10.22 17.11 5.25
CA THR A 5 10.52 15.81 5.84
C THR A 5 9.47 15.55 6.92
N PHE A 6 8.52 14.67 6.60
CA PHE A 6 7.59 14.14 7.59
C PHE A 6 8.35 13.10 8.43
N SER A 7 8.47 13.34 9.74
CA SER A 7 8.96 12.34 10.69
C SER A 7 7.77 11.51 11.19
N PHE A 8 7.85 10.20 11.10
CA PHE A 8 6.78 9.30 11.53
C PHE A 8 7.19 8.60 12.83
N VAL A 9 6.26 8.51 13.77
CA VAL A 9 6.40 7.67 14.97
C VAL A 9 5.42 6.51 14.85
N LEU A 10 5.92 5.29 14.99
CA LEU A 10 5.16 4.07 14.89
C LEU A 10 4.95 3.47 16.26
N HIS A 11 3.74 2.98 16.53
CA HIS A 11 3.46 2.20 17.73
C HIS A 11 3.69 0.72 17.41
N LYS A 12 4.73 0.13 18.01
CA LYS A 12 5.11 -1.28 17.87
C LYS A 12 5.47 -1.83 19.25
N ASP A 13 4.92 -2.99 19.61
CA ASP A 13 5.20 -3.68 20.89
C ASP A 13 5.02 -2.77 22.13
N ASP A 14 3.91 -2.05 22.18
CA ASP A 14 3.57 -1.06 23.23
C ASP A 14 4.58 0.10 23.39
N LYS A 15 5.46 0.30 22.39
CA LYS A 15 6.43 1.38 22.36
C LYS A 15 6.21 2.28 21.16
N ALA A 16 6.50 3.56 21.36
CA ALA A 16 6.61 4.52 20.28
C ALA A 16 8.05 4.49 19.75
N ILE A 17 8.22 4.09 18.49
CA ILE A 17 9.52 3.96 17.84
C ILE A 17 9.53 4.93 16.64
N PRO A 18 10.49 5.86 16.56
CA PRO A 18 10.70 6.67 15.36
C PRO A 18 10.94 5.79 14.13
N PHE A 19 10.41 6.18 12.99
CA PHE A 19 10.59 5.44 11.73
C PHE A 19 12.06 5.26 11.36
N GLU A 20 12.89 6.25 11.66
CA GLU A 20 14.32 6.25 11.41
C GLU A 20 15.09 5.23 12.26
N GLU A 21 14.52 4.77 13.37
CA GLU A 21 15.10 3.74 14.26
C GLU A 21 14.76 2.31 13.80
N LEU A 22 13.89 2.15 12.80
CA LEU A 22 13.63 0.85 12.20
C LEU A 22 14.79 0.39 11.31
N SER A 23 14.90 -0.92 11.13
CA SER A 23 15.83 -1.49 10.14
C SER A 23 15.46 -1.05 8.71
N GLU A 24 16.43 -1.03 7.79
CA GLU A 24 16.20 -0.64 6.40
C GLU A 24 15.12 -1.51 5.72
N GLU A 25 15.11 -2.81 6.01
CA GLU A 25 14.11 -3.76 5.51
C GLU A 25 12.70 -3.41 5.99
N GLU A 26 12.54 -3.14 7.29
CA GLU A 26 11.25 -2.70 7.85
C GLU A 26 10.82 -1.35 7.28
N GLN A 27 11.75 -0.40 7.13
CA GLN A 27 11.46 0.90 6.53
C GLN A 27 10.94 0.74 5.10
N GLU A 28 11.53 -0.16 4.31
CA GLU A 28 11.08 -0.44 2.94
C GLU A 28 9.69 -1.10 2.92
N GLU A 29 9.44 -2.06 3.81
CA GLU A 29 8.12 -2.69 3.95
C GLU A 29 7.04 -1.67 4.30
N TYR A 30 7.30 -0.80 5.27
CA TYR A 30 6.39 0.28 5.66
C TYR A 30 6.14 1.26 4.52
N LYS A 31 7.18 1.71 3.80
CA LYS A 31 7.03 2.60 2.64
C LYS A 31 6.15 1.98 1.57
N LYS A 32 6.37 0.68 1.28
CA LYS A 32 5.59 -0.05 0.28
C LYS A 32 4.13 -0.17 0.70
N LYS A 33 3.86 -0.54 1.94
CA LYS A 33 2.50 -0.66 2.48
C LYS A 33 1.79 0.70 2.55
N PHE A 34 2.46 1.73 3.05
CA PHE A 34 1.92 3.09 3.10
C PHE A 34 1.54 3.59 1.71
N THR A 35 2.42 3.43 0.72
CA THR A 35 2.16 3.86 -0.66
C THR A 35 0.95 3.15 -1.24
N LEU A 36 0.83 1.84 -0.99
CA LEU A 36 -0.28 1.01 -1.42
C LEU A 36 -1.61 1.49 -0.80
N ASP A 37 -1.65 1.61 0.53
CA ASP A 37 -2.85 2.00 1.28
C ASP A 37 -3.28 3.43 0.95
N PHE A 38 -2.32 4.34 0.80
CA PHE A 38 -2.56 5.73 0.41
C PHE A 38 -3.13 5.82 -1.01
N THR A 39 -2.58 5.05 -1.95
CA THR A 39 -3.09 4.99 -3.33
C THR A 39 -4.49 4.41 -3.35
N ASP A 40 -4.74 3.31 -2.63
CA ASP A 40 -6.06 2.69 -2.53
C ASP A 40 -7.08 3.67 -1.96
N SER A 41 -6.72 4.46 -0.94
CA SER A 41 -7.60 5.50 -0.38
C SER A 41 -7.95 6.58 -1.41
N ILE A 42 -6.99 7.04 -2.22
CA ILE A 42 -7.23 8.04 -3.28
C ILE A 42 -8.12 7.47 -4.38
N MET A 43 -7.82 6.25 -4.81
CA MET A 43 -8.53 5.58 -5.89
C MET A 43 -9.97 5.27 -5.50
N TRP A 44 -10.19 4.81 -4.26
CA TRP A 44 -11.53 4.56 -3.72
C TRP A 44 -12.38 5.83 -3.65
N ALA A 45 -11.80 6.95 -3.22
CA ALA A 45 -12.48 8.26 -3.21
C ALA A 45 -12.93 8.72 -4.62
N ARG A 46 -12.31 8.17 -5.69
CA ARG A 46 -12.66 8.42 -7.09
C ARG A 46 -13.56 7.34 -7.70
N GLY A 47 -14.03 6.37 -6.91
CA GLY A 47 -14.90 5.28 -7.35
C GLY A 47 -14.18 4.10 -8.00
N TYR A 48 -12.84 4.04 -7.92
CA TYR A 48 -12.09 2.87 -8.39
C TYR A 48 -12.01 1.80 -7.30
N GLN A 49 -12.11 0.53 -7.69
CA GLN A 49 -11.93 -0.62 -6.80
C GLN A 49 -10.66 -1.38 -7.18
N ARG A 50 -9.86 -1.75 -6.17
CA ARG A 50 -8.68 -2.58 -6.37
C ARG A 50 -9.08 -3.99 -6.82
N VAL A 51 -8.67 -4.36 -8.03
CA VAL A 51 -8.87 -5.72 -8.56
C VAL A 51 -7.67 -6.58 -8.15
N ARG A 52 -7.90 -7.63 -7.37
CA ARG A 52 -6.88 -8.66 -7.13
C ARG A 52 -6.74 -9.51 -8.38
N LYS A 53 -5.53 -9.60 -8.93
CA LYS A 53 -5.23 -10.39 -10.14
C LYS A 53 -5.28 -11.91 -9.93
N ASP A 54 -5.68 -12.38 -8.74
CA ASP A 54 -5.67 -13.80 -8.38
C ASP A 54 -6.92 -14.57 -8.83
N ILE A 55 -7.87 -13.92 -9.51
CA ILE A 55 -8.92 -14.65 -10.23
C ILE A 55 -8.30 -15.17 -11.51
N HIS A 56 -7.89 -16.43 -11.42
CA HIS A 56 -7.55 -17.30 -12.54
C HIS A 56 -8.46 -16.99 -13.74
N ASN A 57 -7.83 -16.68 -14.87
CA ASN A 57 -8.45 -16.38 -16.16
C ASN A 57 -9.11 -17.65 -16.76
N SER A 58 -10.00 -18.28 -15.99
CA SER A 58 -10.77 -19.43 -16.40
C SER A 58 -12.18 -18.97 -16.77
N LYS A 59 -12.47 -19.13 -18.07
CA LYS A 59 -13.77 -19.00 -18.74
C LYS A 59 -14.15 -17.61 -19.24
N SER A 60 -13.64 -17.30 -20.43
CA SER A 60 -14.52 -16.88 -21.54
C SER A 60 -14.49 -17.99 -22.60
N ARG A 61 -15.21 -19.08 -22.34
CA ARG A 61 -15.57 -20.06 -23.38
C ARG A 61 -16.80 -19.53 -24.10
N SER A 62 -16.75 -19.63 -25.43
CA SER A 62 -17.86 -19.70 -26.38
C SER A 62 -18.85 -18.52 -26.41
N ALA A 63 -18.67 -17.65 -27.40
CA ALA A 63 -19.79 -17.23 -28.24
C ALA A 63 -19.53 -17.81 -29.64
N GLU A 64 -20.06 -19.01 -29.87
CA GLU A 64 -20.41 -19.46 -31.22
C GLU A 64 -21.52 -18.53 -31.72
N THR A 65 -21.28 -17.82 -32.82
CA THR A 65 -22.23 -17.74 -33.94
C THR A 65 -21.45 -17.40 -35.20
#